data_AF-A0A6L5BQQ5-F1
#
_entry.id   AF-A0A6L5BQQ5-F1
#
_cell.length_a   1.000
_cell.length_b   1.000
_cell.length_c   1.000
_cell.angle_alpha   90.00
_cell.angle_beta   90.00
_cell.angle_gamma   90.00
#
_symmetry.space_group_name_H-M   'P 1'
#
loop_
_entity.id
_entity.type
_entity.pdbx_description
1 polymer ?
#
loop_
_entity_poly.entity_id
_entity_poly.type
_entity_poly.pdbx_seq_one_letter_code
_entity_poly.pdbx_strand_id
1 'polypeptide(L)'
;MELLRSHWIRFIYCLISIAIVWAALLQQEIVVGSPTTLNNFSYIGTVITIVALIISISEVLHTVRYSRSISAEANRILKDAKAVEGASAVSECIATLNETAGYVDTENYPLALKCYQHFRILFAKIPGTGQEFERIDTILGETEISIRKGVFATANSPLEKPVRIHLHHNLENIKENLEKVNPARGRQYATA
;
A
#
# COMPACT_ATOMS: atom_id res chain seq x y z
N MET A 1 -13.49 -22.95 15.21
CA MET A 1 -13.98 -23.10 13.82
C MET A 1 -13.00 -22.60 12.75
N GLU A 2 -12.08 -21.66 13.05
CA GLU A 2 -11.10 -21.15 12.05
C GLU A 2 -9.98 -22.16 11.71
N LEU A 3 -9.51 -22.93 12.69
CA LEU A 3 -8.54 -24.02 12.48
C LEU A 3 -9.03 -25.09 11.48
N LEU A 4 -10.32 -25.45 11.55
CA LEU A 4 -10.97 -26.37 10.62
C LEU A 4 -11.04 -25.80 9.20
N ARG A 5 -11.26 -24.48 9.07
CA ARG A 5 -11.34 -23.79 7.78
C ARG A 5 -9.96 -23.68 7.11
N SER A 6 -8.91 -23.44 7.89
CA SER A 6 -7.52 -23.36 7.41
C SER A 6 -6.96 -24.72 6.97
N HIS A 7 -7.36 -25.82 7.62
CA HIS A 7 -6.88 -27.16 7.29
C HIS A 7 -7.87 -28.03 6.52
N TRP A 8 -9.01 -27.47 6.08
CA TRP A 8 -10.06 -28.22 5.38
C TRP A 8 -9.55 -28.97 4.15
N ILE A 9 -8.65 -28.34 3.39
CA ILE A 9 -8.03 -28.96 2.21
C ILE A 9 -7.17 -30.16 2.60
N ARG A 10 -6.50 -30.11 3.76
CA ARG A 10 -5.73 -31.24 4.32
C ARG A 10 -6.61 -32.40 4.71
N PHE A 11 -7.75 -32.12 5.34
CA PHE A 11 -8.74 -33.15 5.64
C PHE A 11 -9.27 -33.83 4.38
N ILE A 12 -9.53 -33.08 3.30
CA ILE A 12 -10.02 -33.64 2.05
C ILE A 12 -9.03 -34.63 1.42
N TYR A 13 -7.76 -34.25 1.22
CA TYR A 13 -6.82 -35.18 0.58
C TYR A 13 -6.47 -36.37 1.48
N CYS A 14 -6.42 -36.20 2.81
CA CYS A 14 -6.28 -37.34 3.72
C CYS A 14 -7.44 -38.32 3.61
N LEU A 15 -8.68 -37.83 3.50
CA LEU A 15 -9.87 -38.66 3.32
C LEU A 15 -9.85 -39.39 1.97
N ILE A 16 -9.42 -38.72 0.90
CA ILE A 16 -9.21 -39.32 -0.42
C ILE A 16 -8.13 -40.42 -0.36
N SER A 17 -7.01 -40.18 0.32
CA SER A 17 -5.96 -41.18 0.50
C SER A 17 -6.45 -42.42 1.25
N ILE A 18 -7.25 -42.24 2.31
CA ILE A 18 -7.87 -43.35 3.05
C ILE A 18 -8.83 -44.14 2.14
N ALA A 19 -9.65 -43.45 1.34
CA ALA A 19 -10.56 -44.10 0.40
C ALA A 19 -9.83 -44.91 -0.68
N ILE A 20 -8.68 -44.41 -1.17
CA ILE A 20 -7.83 -45.12 -2.14
C ILE A 20 -7.23 -46.39 -1.53
N VAL A 21 -6.70 -46.29 -0.31
CA VAL A 21 -6.17 -47.48 0.42
C VAL A 21 -7.28 -48.50 0.65
N TRP A 22 -8.47 -48.05 1.07
CA TRP A 22 -9.62 -48.93 1.28
C TRP A 22 -10.07 -49.63 -0.01
N ALA A 23 -10.19 -48.89 -1.11
CA ALA A 23 -10.54 -49.44 -2.42
C ALA A 23 -9.48 -50.43 -2.93
N ALA A 24 -8.19 -50.14 -2.70
CA ALA A 24 -7.09 -51.03 -3.06
C ALA A 24 -7.15 -52.35 -2.27
N LEU A 25 -7.46 -52.31 -0.98
CA LEU A 25 -7.63 -53.53 -0.17
C LEU A 25 -8.79 -54.40 -0.67
N LEU A 26 -9.91 -53.79 -1.07
CA LEU A 26 -11.07 -54.53 -1.61
C LEU A 26 -10.80 -55.19 -2.96
N GLN A 27 -9.95 -54.59 -3.81
CA GLN A 27 -9.64 -55.11 -5.14
C GLN A 27 -8.34 -55.93 -5.20
N GLN A 28 -7.65 -56.11 -4.07
CA GLN A 28 -6.38 -56.83 -4.01
C GLN A 28 -6.48 -58.24 -4.59
N GLU A 29 -7.55 -58.99 -4.27
CA GLU A 29 -7.76 -60.34 -4.77
C GLU A 29 -7.94 -60.39 -6.29
N ILE A 30 -8.62 -59.39 -6.87
CA ILE A 30 -8.88 -59.28 -8.31
C ILE A 30 -7.60 -58.91 -9.07
N VAL A 31 -6.77 -58.01 -8.52
CA VAL A 31 -5.58 -57.49 -9.19
C VAL A 31 -4.38 -58.44 -9.06
N VAL A 32 -4.22 -59.08 -7.91
CA VAL A 32 -3.05 -59.94 -7.65
C VAL A 32 -3.23 -61.33 -8.26
N GLY A 33 -4.47 -61.84 -8.36
CA GLY A 33 -4.85 -63.07 -9.07
C GLY A 33 -4.32 -64.40 -8.46
N SER A 34 -3.03 -64.45 -8.12
CA SER A 34 -2.36 -65.50 -7.35
C SER A 34 -1.34 -64.85 -6.40
N PRO A 35 -1.65 -64.77 -5.09
CA PRO A 35 -0.86 -64.01 -4.12
C PRO A 35 0.41 -64.77 -3.75
N THR A 36 1.48 -64.56 -4.52
CA THR A 36 2.83 -64.82 -4.03
C THR A 36 3.27 -63.67 -3.11
N THR A 37 4.16 -63.94 -2.15
CA THR A 37 4.66 -62.94 -1.19
C THR A 37 5.27 -61.72 -1.89
N LEU A 38 5.91 -61.93 -3.04
CA LEU A 38 6.50 -60.88 -3.88
C LEU A 38 5.44 -60.02 -4.58
N ASN A 39 4.38 -60.61 -5.12
CA ASN A 39 3.30 -59.86 -5.78
C ASN A 39 2.53 -58.98 -4.79
N ASN A 40 2.26 -59.48 -3.58
CA ASN A 40 1.62 -58.71 -2.52
C ASN A 40 2.49 -57.51 -2.08
N PHE A 41 3.80 -57.73 -1.92
CA PHE A 41 4.73 -56.66 -1.55
C PHE A 41 4.79 -55.58 -2.64
N SER A 42 4.88 -55.97 -3.92
CA SER A 42 4.89 -55.04 -5.05
C SER A 42 3.59 -54.24 -5.17
N TYR A 43 2.44 -54.88 -4.94
CA TYR A 43 1.13 -54.24 -4.95
C TYR A 43 1.02 -53.18 -3.85
N ILE A 44 1.34 -53.54 -2.60
CA ILE A 44 1.31 -52.62 -1.45
C ILE A 44 2.27 -51.45 -1.68
N GLY A 45 3.49 -51.73 -2.16
CA GLY A 45 4.46 -50.69 -2.49
C GLY A 45 3.91 -49.69 -3.51
N THR A 46 3.26 -50.18 -4.56
CA THR A 46 2.65 -49.34 -5.60
C THR A 46 1.53 -48.46 -5.05
N VAL A 47 0.64 -49.02 -4.21
CA VAL A 47 -0.45 -48.26 -3.56
C VAL A 47 0.11 -47.15 -2.67
N ILE A 48 1.13 -47.47 -1.86
CA ILE A 48 1.80 -46.48 -1.00
C ILE A 48 2.42 -45.36 -1.84
N THR A 49 3.12 -45.68 -2.93
CA THR A 49 3.74 -44.68 -3.80
C THR A 49 2.70 -43.76 -4.46
N ILE A 50 1.57 -44.31 -4.92
CA ILE A 50 0.48 -43.51 -5.51
C ILE A 50 -0.11 -42.56 -4.46
N VAL A 51 -0.38 -43.04 -3.26
CA VAL A 51 -0.92 -42.21 -2.17
C VAL A 51 0.06 -41.11 -1.78
N ALA A 52 1.35 -41.45 -1.63
CA ALA A 52 2.40 -40.48 -1.31
C ALA A 52 2.52 -39.39 -2.39
N LEU A 53 2.38 -39.76 -3.67
CA LEU A 53 2.40 -38.82 -4.79
C LEU A 53 1.21 -37.85 -4.73
N ILE A 54 0.00 -38.36 -4.48
CA ILE A 54 -1.22 -37.53 -4.37
C ILE A 54 -1.10 -36.52 -3.24
N ILE A 55 -0.62 -36.95 -2.07
CA ILE A 55 -0.39 -36.07 -0.92
C ILE A 55 0.64 -34.99 -1.28
N SER A 56 1.78 -35.40 -1.87
CA SER A 56 2.86 -34.48 -2.23
C SER A 56 2.40 -33.39 -3.21
N ILE A 57 1.69 -33.77 -4.28
CA ILE A 57 1.16 -32.81 -5.25
C ILE A 57 0.13 -31.87 -4.58
N SER A 58 -0.75 -32.42 -3.75
CA SER A 58 -1.78 -31.64 -3.06
C SER A 58 -1.18 -30.61 -2.10
N GLU A 59 -0.14 -30.98 -1.35
CA GLU A 59 0.57 -30.06 -0.44
C GLU A 59 1.29 -28.95 -1.19
N VAL A 60 1.94 -29.26 -2.32
CA VAL A 60 2.59 -28.25 -3.16
C VAL A 60 1.55 -27.25 -3.68
N LEU A 61 0.44 -27.73 -4.24
CA LEU A 61 -0.63 -26.86 -4.76
C LEU A 61 -1.25 -25.99 -3.65
N HIS A 62 -1.50 -26.59 -2.48
CA HIS A 62 -2.02 -25.86 -1.33
C HIS A 62 -1.05 -24.75 -0.88
N THR A 63 0.24 -25.08 -0.77
CA THR A 63 1.29 -24.14 -0.34
C THR A 63 1.44 -22.99 -1.32
N VAL A 64 1.41 -23.26 -2.64
CA VAL A 64 1.46 -22.21 -3.67
C VAL A 64 0.25 -21.28 -3.56
N ARG A 65 -0.97 -21.82 -3.40
CA ARG A 65 -2.18 -21.01 -3.26
C ARG A 65 -2.14 -20.14 -2.00
N TYR A 66 -1.75 -20.72 -0.88
CA TYR A 66 -1.65 -20.02 0.39
C TYR A 66 -0.59 -18.90 0.34
N SER A 67 0.57 -19.18 -0.24
CA SER A 67 1.64 -18.20 -0.45
C SER A 67 1.18 -17.03 -1.34
N ARG A 68 0.49 -17.32 -2.45
CA ARG A 68 -0.10 -16.27 -3.31
C ARG A 68 -1.13 -15.42 -2.56
N SER A 69 -1.97 -16.04 -1.73
CA SER A 69 -2.95 -15.32 -0.91
C SER A 69 -2.28 -14.39 0.10
N ILE A 70 -1.23 -14.86 0.78
CA ILE A 70 -0.46 -14.01 1.71
C ILE A 70 0.20 -12.85 0.95
N SER A 71 0.80 -13.12 -0.20
CA SER A 71 1.42 -12.07 -1.01
C SER A 71 0.40 -11.03 -1.47
N ALA A 72 -0.79 -11.45 -1.89
CA ALA A 72 -1.87 -10.54 -2.27
C ALA A 72 -2.34 -9.69 -1.08
N GLU A 73 -2.52 -10.30 0.08
CA GLU A 73 -2.92 -9.60 1.31
C GLU A 73 -1.84 -8.61 1.78
N ALA A 74 -0.57 -9.02 1.76
CA ALA A 74 0.56 -8.15 2.08
C ALA A 74 0.65 -6.95 1.12
N ASN A 75 0.46 -7.18 -0.18
CA ASN A 75 0.44 -6.10 -1.17
C ASN A 75 -0.74 -5.14 -0.95
N ARG A 76 -1.90 -5.65 -0.55
CA ARG A 76 -3.06 -4.81 -0.18
C ARG A 76 -2.73 -3.93 1.02
N ILE A 77 -2.22 -4.52 2.09
CA ILE A 77 -1.83 -3.80 3.31
C ILE A 77 -0.76 -2.73 3.00
N LEU A 78 0.25 -3.06 2.20
CA LEU A 78 1.28 -2.11 1.77
C LEU A 78 0.70 -0.95 0.95
N LYS A 79 -0.28 -1.22 0.09
CA LYS A 79 -0.96 -0.18 -0.69
C LYS A 79 -1.76 0.75 0.21
N ASP A 80 -2.48 0.21 1.19
CA ASP A 80 -3.25 1.00 2.14
C ASP A 80 -2.33 1.83 3.04
N ALA A 81 -1.24 1.25 3.52
CA ALA A 81 -0.22 1.97 4.30
C ALA A 81 0.38 3.14 3.50
N LYS A 82 0.76 2.92 2.24
CA LYS A 82 1.24 4.00 1.35
C LYS A 82 0.21 5.10 1.12
N ALA A 83 -1.07 4.75 1.01
CA ALA A 83 -2.13 5.74 0.86
C ALA A 83 -2.29 6.60 2.13
N VAL A 84 -2.19 6.00 3.31
CA VAL A 84 -2.21 6.71 4.59
C VAL A 84 -0.98 7.61 4.75
N GLU A 85 0.22 7.09 4.44
CA GLU A 85 1.45 7.87 4.46
C GLU A 85 1.38 9.07 3.51
N GLY A 86 0.90 8.87 2.28
CA GLY A 86 0.69 9.95 1.32
C GLY A 86 -0.31 11.00 1.81
N ALA A 87 -1.42 10.59 2.43
CA ALA A 87 -2.38 11.52 3.02
C ALA A 87 -1.79 12.30 4.21
N SER A 88 -0.96 11.65 5.04
CA SER A 88 -0.23 12.29 6.13
C SER A 88 0.74 13.34 5.61
N ALA A 89 1.55 13.00 4.60
CA ALA A 89 2.52 13.92 4.00
C ALA A 89 1.85 15.17 3.39
N VAL A 90 0.72 15.00 2.71
CA VAL A 90 -0.08 16.13 2.19
C VAL A 90 -0.62 16.99 3.33
N SER A 91 -1.09 16.36 4.42
CA SER A 91 -1.60 17.09 5.59
C SER A 91 -0.50 17.91 6.28
N GLU A 92 0.70 17.36 6.42
CA GLU A 92 1.88 18.07 6.93
C GLU A 92 2.28 19.25 6.03
N CYS A 93 2.22 19.08 4.71
CA CYS A 93 2.45 20.18 3.76
C CYS A 93 1.44 21.31 3.93
N ILE A 94 0.15 20.99 4.08
CA ILE A 94 -0.90 21.98 4.30
C ILE A 94 -0.70 22.70 5.65
N ALA A 95 -0.36 21.96 6.71
CA ALA A 95 -0.11 22.55 8.02
C ALA A 95 1.06 23.54 7.98
N THR A 96 2.17 23.17 7.35
CA THR A 96 3.36 24.05 7.20
C THR A 96 3.11 25.25 6.29
N LEU A 97 2.25 25.13 5.28
CA LEU A 97 1.77 26.27 4.48
C LEU A 97 0.89 27.21 5.30
N ASN A 98 0.01 26.70 6.16
CA ASN A 98 -0.81 27.52 7.04
C ASN A 98 0.06 28.28 8.06
N GLU A 99 1.09 27.64 8.61
CA GLU A 99 2.08 28.34 9.45
C GLU A 99 2.80 29.44 8.67
N THR A 100 3.21 29.16 7.43
CA THR A 100 3.83 30.16 6.55
C THR A 100 2.90 31.35 6.35
N ALA A 101 1.62 31.11 6.05
CA ALA A 101 0.62 32.16 5.88
C ALA A 101 0.43 32.99 7.17
N GLY A 102 0.36 32.35 8.34
CA GLY A 102 0.27 33.06 9.62
C GLY A 102 1.49 33.94 9.93
N TYR A 103 2.69 33.50 9.55
CA TYR A 103 3.89 34.33 9.66
C TYR A 103 3.92 35.47 8.64
N VAL A 104 3.34 35.29 7.46
CA VAL A 104 3.15 36.36 6.48
C VAL A 104 2.16 37.41 7.01
N ASP A 105 1.05 36.98 7.61
CA ASP A 105 0.03 37.88 8.19
C ASP A 105 0.61 38.78 9.29
N THR A 106 1.57 38.25 10.05
CA THR A 106 2.29 38.97 11.11
C THR A 106 3.55 39.68 10.62
N GLU A 107 3.79 39.70 9.30
CA GLU A 107 4.97 40.26 8.63
C GLU A 107 6.31 39.70 9.15
N ASN A 108 6.29 38.51 9.76
CA ASN A 108 7.48 37.78 10.20
C ASN A 108 8.05 36.93 9.05
N TYR A 109 8.54 37.62 8.02
CA TYR A 109 9.07 36.99 6.82
C TYR A 109 10.27 36.04 7.03
N PRO A 110 11.17 36.25 8.01
CA PRO A 110 12.22 35.27 8.31
C PRO A 110 11.67 33.90 8.74
N LEU A 111 10.65 33.88 9.61
CA LEU A 111 9.99 32.64 10.02
C LEU A 111 9.13 32.07 8.89
N ALA A 112 8.41 32.93 8.15
CA ALA A 112 7.66 32.50 6.97
C ALA A 112 8.57 31.78 5.95
N LEU A 113 9.76 32.33 5.68
CA LEU A 113 10.71 31.71 4.74
C LEU A 113 11.18 30.34 5.25
N LYS A 114 11.46 30.21 6.54
CA LYS A 114 11.87 28.94 7.15
C LYS A 114 10.77 27.88 7.04
N CYS A 115 9.52 28.22 7.40
CA CYS A 115 8.39 27.32 7.27
C CYS A 115 8.13 26.93 5.81
N TYR A 116 8.24 27.89 4.89
CA TYR A 116 8.07 27.63 3.46
C TYR A 116 9.14 26.70 2.89
N GLN A 117 10.41 26.88 3.28
CA GLN A 117 11.49 25.97 2.90
C GLN A 117 11.29 24.57 3.47
N HIS A 118 10.77 24.46 4.70
CA HIS A 118 10.41 23.18 5.29
C HIS A 118 9.29 22.49 4.50
N PHE A 119 8.25 23.26 4.12
CA PHE A 119 7.20 22.79 3.22
C PHE A 119 7.79 22.26 1.90
N ARG A 120 8.71 22.99 1.24
CA ARG A 120 9.34 22.51 -0.01
C ARG A 120 10.07 21.18 0.14
N ILE A 121 10.72 20.95 1.29
CA ILE A 121 11.39 19.68 1.61
C ILE A 121 10.37 18.55 1.77
N LEU A 122 9.24 18.81 2.43
CA LEU A 122 8.16 17.83 2.59
C LEU A 122 7.50 17.53 1.24
N PHE A 123 7.20 18.56 0.44
CA PHE A 123 6.58 18.44 -0.87
C PHE A 123 7.41 17.56 -1.83
N ALA A 124 8.73 17.72 -1.84
CA ALA A 124 9.62 16.91 -2.67
C ALA A 124 9.57 15.40 -2.36
N LYS A 125 9.07 15.00 -1.18
CA LYS A 125 8.91 13.59 -0.80
C LYS A 125 7.60 13.00 -1.29
N ILE A 126 6.65 13.81 -1.76
CA ILE A 126 5.36 13.35 -2.24
C ILE A 126 5.53 12.92 -3.70
N PRO A 127 5.44 11.62 -4.03
CA PRO A 127 5.51 11.18 -5.41
C PRO A 127 4.21 11.59 -6.12
N GLY A 128 4.33 12.36 -7.19
CA GLY A 128 3.18 12.83 -7.94
C GLY A 128 3.52 13.22 -9.37
N THR A 129 2.54 13.07 -10.24
CA THR A 129 2.61 13.47 -11.65
C THR A 129 1.28 14.10 -12.05
N GLY A 130 1.31 14.92 -13.10
CA GLY A 130 0.11 15.55 -13.67
C GLY A 130 0.02 17.05 -13.43
N GLN A 131 -1.01 17.64 -14.02
CA GLN A 131 -1.12 19.09 -14.20
C GLN A 131 -1.16 19.88 -12.87
N GLU A 132 -1.76 19.32 -11.82
CA GLU A 132 -1.82 20.00 -10.51
C GLU A 132 -0.44 20.07 -9.83
N PHE A 133 0.42 19.05 -10.01
CA PHE A 133 1.82 19.08 -9.52
C PHE A 133 2.67 20.06 -10.33
N GLU A 134 2.55 20.06 -11.65
CA GLU A 134 3.28 20.99 -12.53
C GLU A 134 2.94 22.46 -12.22
N ARG A 135 1.66 22.74 -11.93
CA ARG A 135 1.21 24.07 -11.49
C ARG A 135 1.86 24.46 -10.17
N ILE A 136 1.89 23.55 -9.18
CA ILE A 136 2.57 23.81 -7.90
C ILE A 136 4.05 24.10 -8.15
N ASP A 137 4.76 23.25 -8.91
CA ASP A 137 6.19 23.44 -9.19
C ASP A 137 6.51 24.79 -9.84
N THR A 138 5.64 25.27 -10.72
CA THR A 138 5.79 26.57 -11.38
C THR A 138 5.72 27.73 -10.39
N ILE A 139 4.77 27.68 -9.44
CA ILE A 139 4.54 28.77 -8.47
C ILE A 139 5.44 28.69 -7.23
N LEU A 140 6.08 27.53 -6.98
CA LEU A 140 6.92 27.31 -5.80
C LEU A 140 8.07 28.31 -5.71
N GLY A 141 8.78 28.50 -6.82
CA GLY A 141 9.96 29.37 -6.89
C GLY A 141 9.60 30.85 -6.76
N GLU A 142 8.56 31.30 -7.47
CA GLU A 142 8.08 32.68 -7.43
C GLU A 142 7.60 33.09 -6.02
N THR A 143 6.93 32.17 -5.34
CA THR A 143 6.47 32.37 -3.97
C THR A 143 7.65 32.47 -3.00
N GLU A 144 8.68 31.62 -3.12
CA GLU A 144 9.88 31.73 -2.28
C GLU A 144 10.58 33.08 -2.48
N ILE A 145 10.75 33.50 -3.73
CA ILE A 145 11.38 34.79 -4.06
C ILE A 145 10.59 35.93 -3.42
N SER A 146 9.26 35.87 -3.47
CA SER A 146 8.38 36.89 -2.89
C SER A 146 8.47 36.92 -1.36
N ILE A 147 8.51 35.77 -0.68
CA ILE A 147 8.75 35.69 0.78
C ILE A 147 10.14 36.25 1.11
N ARG A 148 11.16 35.92 0.32
CA ARG A 148 12.54 36.37 0.52
C ARG A 148 12.69 37.88 0.37
N LYS A 149 11.94 38.52 -0.55
CA LYS A 149 11.87 39.99 -0.62
C LYS A 149 11.36 40.60 0.69
N GLY A 150 10.40 39.95 1.34
CA GLY A 150 9.89 40.37 2.66
C GLY A 150 10.91 40.28 3.78
N VAL A 151 11.88 39.37 3.72
CA VAL A 151 12.96 39.27 4.72
C VAL A 151 13.82 40.53 4.78
N PHE A 152 13.98 41.22 3.64
CA PHE A 152 14.73 42.48 3.57
C PHE A 152 13.85 43.71 3.77
N ALA A 153 12.53 43.55 3.89
CA ALA A 153 11.63 44.63 4.22
C ALA A 153 11.85 45.09 5.67
N THR A 154 11.78 46.38 5.91
CA THR A 154 11.96 46.97 7.25
C THR A 154 10.72 47.75 7.64
N ALA A 155 10.57 48.11 8.92
CA ALA A 155 9.44 48.93 9.38
C ALA A 155 9.31 50.27 8.61
N ASN A 156 10.42 50.80 8.08
CA ASN A 156 10.46 52.04 7.30
C ASN A 156 10.24 51.84 5.79
N SER A 157 10.26 50.58 5.32
CA SER A 157 9.99 50.20 3.93
C SER A 157 9.37 48.80 3.92
N PRO A 158 8.09 48.68 4.31
CA PRO A 158 7.38 47.41 4.35
C PRO A 158 7.17 46.86 2.93
N LEU A 159 6.84 45.58 2.84
CA LEU A 159 6.50 44.96 1.56
C LEU A 159 5.25 45.65 0.98
N GLU A 160 5.28 45.95 -0.32
CA GLU A 160 4.15 46.60 -0.98
C GLU A 160 2.88 45.74 -0.88
N LYS A 161 1.73 46.39 -0.61
CA LYS A 161 0.43 45.72 -0.47
C LYS A 161 0.08 44.78 -1.64
N PRO A 162 0.33 45.12 -2.93
CA PRO A 162 0.08 44.21 -4.04
C PRO A 162 0.90 42.92 -3.97
N VAL A 163 2.16 43.01 -3.53
CA VAL A 163 3.05 41.84 -3.40
C VAL A 163 2.55 40.92 -2.29
N ARG A 164 2.10 41.48 -1.16
CA ARG A 164 1.48 40.70 -0.08
C ARG A 164 0.23 39.95 -0.55
N ILE A 165 -0.67 40.63 -1.27
CA ILE A 165 -1.89 40.01 -1.82
C ILE A 165 -1.52 38.87 -2.78
N HIS A 166 -0.55 39.11 -3.67
CA HIS A 166 -0.08 38.08 -4.59
C HIS A 166 0.52 36.87 -3.86
N LEU A 167 1.25 37.10 -2.77
CA LEU A 167 1.84 36.05 -1.95
C LEU A 167 0.77 35.19 -1.25
N HIS A 168 -0.28 35.80 -0.69
CA HIS A 168 -1.42 35.05 -0.14
C HIS A 168 -2.15 34.24 -1.21
N HIS A 169 -2.38 34.85 -2.38
CA HIS A 169 -3.01 34.17 -3.50
C HIS A 169 -2.19 32.95 -3.96
N ASN A 170 -0.87 33.05 -4.00
CA ASN A 170 -0.01 31.92 -4.37
C ASN A 170 -0.02 30.84 -3.29
N LEU A 171 0.03 31.19 -2.00
CA LEU A 171 -0.07 30.21 -0.91
C LEU A 171 -1.40 29.45 -0.94
N GLU A 172 -2.52 30.14 -1.17
CA GLU A 172 -3.83 29.49 -1.29
C GLU A 172 -3.92 28.61 -2.54
N ASN A 173 -3.40 29.06 -3.69
CA ASN A 173 -3.33 28.23 -4.89
C ASN A 173 -2.50 26.95 -4.68
N ILE A 174 -1.35 27.03 -4.00
CA ILE A 174 -0.55 25.84 -3.68
C ILE A 174 -1.40 24.89 -2.83
N LYS A 175 -2.06 25.41 -1.80
CA LYS A 175 -2.90 24.63 -0.88
C LYS A 175 -4.07 23.95 -1.60
N GLU A 176 -4.84 24.69 -2.41
CA GLU A 176 -5.96 24.12 -3.17
C GLU A 176 -5.51 22.99 -4.10
N ASN A 177 -4.37 23.15 -4.77
CA ASN A 177 -3.83 22.12 -5.66
C ASN A 177 -3.30 20.90 -4.87
N LEU A 178 -2.69 21.11 -3.70
CA LEU A 178 -2.29 20.02 -2.80
C LEU A 178 -3.50 19.23 -2.26
N GLU A 179 -4.59 19.92 -1.93
CA GLU A 179 -5.82 19.25 -1.47
C GLU A 179 -6.43 18.38 -2.56
N LYS A 180 -6.30 18.74 -3.85
CA LYS A 180 -6.78 17.90 -4.96
C LYS A 180 -5.94 16.64 -5.14
N VAL A 181 -4.67 16.71 -4.77
CA VAL A 181 -3.72 15.58 -4.80
C VAL A 181 -3.93 14.63 -3.61
N ASN A 182 -4.57 15.07 -2.53
CA ASN A 182 -4.71 14.28 -1.31
C ASN A 182 -5.43 12.92 -1.57
N PRO A 183 -4.77 11.77 -1.35
CA PRO A 183 -5.38 10.45 -1.52
C PRO A 183 -6.62 10.24 -0.64
N ALA A 184 -6.70 10.90 0.52
CA ALA A 184 -7.84 10.82 1.41
C ALA A 184 -9.10 11.49 0.86
N ARG A 185 -8.97 12.43 -0.09
CA ARG A 185 -10.11 13.08 -0.75
C ARG A 185 -10.89 12.11 -1.66
N GLY A 186 -10.25 10.99 -2.05
CA GLY A 186 -10.87 9.85 -2.73
C GLY A 186 -11.75 8.97 -1.83
N ARG A 187 -11.81 9.22 -0.52
CA ARG A 187 -12.95 8.76 0.30
C ARG A 187 -14.15 9.63 -0.08
N GLN A 188 -14.81 9.28 -1.18
CA GLN A 188 -16.24 9.56 -1.32
C GLN A 188 -16.85 9.22 0.02
N TYR A 189 -17.50 10.20 0.66
CA TYR A 189 -18.37 9.94 1.78
C TYR A 189 -19.24 8.76 1.36
N ALA A 190 -19.02 7.61 1.99
CA ALA A 190 -19.95 6.51 1.90
C ALA A 190 -21.24 7.07 2.51
N THR A 191 -22.10 7.60 1.64
CA THR A 191 -23.45 7.97 2.02
C THR A 191 -24.10 6.68 2.47
N ALA A 192 -24.42 6.67 3.76
CA ALA A 192 -25.19 5.65 4.44
C ALA A 192 -26.52 5.38 3.73
#